data_AF-A0A183AVH7-F1
#
_entry.id   AF-A0A183AVH7-F1
#
_cell.length_a   1.000
_cell.length_b   1.000
_cell.length_c   1.000
_cell.angle_alpha   90.00
_cell.angle_beta   90.00
_cell.angle_gamma   90.00
#
_symmetry.space_group_name_H-M   'P 1'
#
loop_
_entity.id
_entity.type
_entity.pdbx_description
1 polymer ?
#
loop_
_entity_poly.entity_id
_entity_poly.type
_entity_poly.pdbx_seq_one_letter_code
_entity_poly.pdbx_strand_id
1 'polypeptide(L)'
;VYHYAADGTIQTTHPDGTEEINYADGRQEIIHVRPENPNTSTENNKDLTVKRASDRQFRRLPNGDREIRLPNGQREIHSASGVKCRIYPDGTTKTVFPDGRHETRYASGRLRVKDSLGNLLLDTRLPMTSRPFPDPPCNLPRAASLFTPEHVP
;
A
#
# COMPACT_ATOMS: atom_id res chain seq x y z
N VAL A 1 23.51 -2.74 -15.82
CA VAL A 1 23.03 -3.62 -14.72
C VAL A 1 23.69 -4.96 -14.90
N TYR A 2 24.38 -5.46 -13.89
CA TYR A 2 25.09 -6.73 -13.86
C TYR A 2 24.42 -7.67 -12.85
N HIS A 3 24.28 -8.94 -13.24
CA HIS A 3 23.68 -9.99 -12.41
C HIS A 3 24.73 -11.04 -12.08
N TYR A 4 25.03 -11.23 -10.80
CA TYR A 4 25.96 -12.23 -10.31
C TYR A 4 25.19 -13.51 -9.95
N ALA A 5 25.36 -14.55 -10.76
CA ALA A 5 24.60 -15.78 -10.63
C ALA A 5 24.99 -16.63 -9.41
N ALA A 6 26.17 -16.41 -8.83
CA ALA A 6 26.71 -17.23 -7.73
C ALA A 6 26.06 -16.91 -6.38
N ASP A 7 25.78 -15.63 -6.13
CA ASP A 7 25.28 -15.10 -4.85
C ASP A 7 23.96 -14.33 -5.01
N GLY A 8 23.44 -14.22 -6.24
CA GLY A 8 22.20 -13.49 -6.53
C GLY A 8 22.35 -11.97 -6.42
N THR A 9 23.58 -11.46 -6.35
CA THR A 9 23.85 -10.02 -6.23
C THR A 9 23.52 -9.32 -7.55
N ILE A 10 22.92 -8.13 -7.46
CA ILE A 10 22.59 -7.28 -8.62
C ILE A 10 23.27 -5.93 -8.45
N GLN A 11 24.13 -5.57 -9.41
CA GLN A 11 24.80 -4.27 -9.44
C GLN A 11 24.24 -3.38 -10.55
N THR A 12 23.87 -2.15 -10.20
CA THR A 12 23.36 -1.14 -11.13
C THR A 12 24.24 0.08 -11.12
N THR A 13 24.95 0.33 -12.22
CA THR A 13 25.70 1.57 -12.45
C THR A 13 24.82 2.58 -13.17
N HIS A 14 24.72 3.77 -12.60
CA HIS A 14 23.91 4.89 -13.09
C HIS A 14 24.78 5.84 -13.94
N PRO A 15 24.17 6.67 -14.81
CA PRO A 15 24.91 7.57 -15.71
C PRO A 15 25.66 8.70 -14.99
N ASP A 16 25.31 9.00 -13.74
CA ASP A 16 26.02 9.92 -12.84
C ASP A 16 27.24 9.28 -12.16
N GLY A 17 27.53 8.00 -12.44
CA GLY A 17 28.60 7.23 -11.84
C GLY A 17 28.22 6.56 -10.51
N THR A 18 26.99 6.76 -10.01
CA THR A 18 26.52 6.12 -8.78
C THR A 18 26.34 4.61 -9.00
N GLU A 19 26.85 3.79 -8.07
CA GLU A 19 26.69 2.34 -8.12
C GLU A 19 25.77 1.85 -7.00
N GLU A 20 24.77 1.05 -7.35
CA GLU A 20 23.88 0.39 -6.41
C GLU A 20 24.12 -1.12 -6.42
N ILE A 21 24.48 -1.71 -5.29
CA ILE A 21 24.71 -3.14 -5.12
C ILE A 21 23.62 -3.70 -4.21
N ASN A 22 22.84 -4.64 -4.74
CA ASN A 22 21.78 -5.31 -4.01
C ASN A 22 22.20 -6.76 -3.79
N TYR A 23 22.45 -7.12 -2.53
CA TYR A 23 22.83 -8.47 -2.14
C TYR A 23 21.58 -9.33 -1.90
N ALA A 24 21.73 -10.66 -2.06
CA ALA A 24 20.62 -11.58 -1.80
C ALA A 24 20.19 -11.64 -0.32
N ASP A 25 21.05 -11.23 0.61
CA ASP A 25 20.75 -11.13 2.05
C ASP A 25 19.89 -9.91 2.43
N GLY A 26 19.53 -9.06 1.45
CA GLY A 26 18.74 -7.86 1.66
C GLY A 26 19.55 -6.62 2.08
N ARG A 27 20.89 -6.73 2.18
CA ARG A 27 21.78 -5.57 2.27
C ARG A 27 21.76 -4.81 0.95
N GLN A 28 21.78 -3.49 1.02
CA GLN A 28 21.96 -2.62 -0.13
C GLN A 28 23.13 -1.66 0.12
N GLU A 29 24.01 -1.52 -0.85
CA GLU A 29 25.07 -0.52 -0.86
C GLU A 29 24.86 0.46 -2.00
N ILE A 30 25.01 1.75 -1.70
CA ILE A 30 24.98 2.83 -2.69
C ILE A 30 26.30 3.59 -2.58
N ILE A 31 27.02 3.66 -3.69
CA ILE A 31 28.33 4.29 -3.82
C ILE A 31 28.14 5.54 -4.66
N HIS A 32 28.23 6.72 -4.04
CA HIS A 32 28.17 7.99 -4.77
C HIS A 32 29.58 8.43 -5.15
N VAL A 33 29.73 8.89 -6.39
CA VAL A 33 30.94 9.55 -6.88
C VAL A 33 30.78 11.04 -6.63
N ARG A 34 31.60 11.62 -5.75
CA ARG A 34 31.58 13.07 -5.52
C ARG A 34 32.23 13.78 -6.71
N PRO A 35 31.67 14.90 -7.20
CA PRO A 35 32.38 15.75 -8.16
C PRO A 35 33.68 16.23 -7.51
N GLU A 36 34.80 16.01 -8.17
CA GLU A 36 36.12 16.40 -7.66
C GLU A 36 36.19 17.90 -7.33
N ASN A 37 36.64 18.23 -6.12
CA ASN A 37 37.14 19.56 -5.86
C ASN A 37 38.64 19.52 -6.24
N PRO A 38 39.13 20.35 -7.18
CA PRO A 38 40.45 20.17 -7.82
C PRO A 38 41.67 20.38 -6.90
N ASN A 39 41.49 20.60 -5.59
CA ASN A 39 42.54 21.02 -4.66
C ASN A 39 42.89 20.00 -3.54
N THR A 40 42.43 18.74 -3.61
CA THR A 40 42.79 17.74 -2.58
C THR A 40 43.15 16.39 -3.17
N SER A 41 44.45 16.09 -3.19
CA SER A 41 45.03 14.79 -3.49
C SER A 41 44.95 13.87 -2.26
N THR A 42 43.93 13.01 -2.17
CA THR A 42 43.96 11.80 -1.33
C THR A 42 42.95 10.76 -1.82
N GLU A 43 43.37 9.51 -1.92
CA GLU A 43 42.85 8.38 -2.71
C GLU A 43 41.47 7.79 -2.38
N ASN A 44 40.56 8.47 -1.66
CA ASN A 44 39.31 7.86 -1.19
C ASN A 44 38.03 8.70 -1.45
N ASN A 45 37.79 9.11 -2.70
CA ASN A 45 36.64 9.98 -3.04
C ASN A 45 35.33 9.22 -3.38
N LYS A 46 35.06 8.10 -2.70
CA LYS A 46 33.80 7.35 -2.84
C LYS A 46 33.02 7.44 -1.53
N ASP A 47 31.82 8.03 -1.58
CA ASP A 47 30.94 8.11 -0.42
C ASP A 47 30.05 6.85 -0.39
N LEU A 48 30.32 5.94 0.55
CA LEU A 48 29.56 4.71 0.72
C LEU A 48 28.39 4.90 1.69
N THR A 49 27.17 4.71 1.21
CA THR A 49 25.98 4.58 2.04
C THR A 49 25.58 3.11 2.13
N VAL A 50 25.75 2.49 3.30
CA VAL A 50 25.35 1.10 3.56
C VAL A 50 23.97 1.08 4.23
N LYS A 51 22.97 0.50 3.56
CA LYS A 51 21.65 0.23 4.14
C LYS A 51 21.60 -1.24 4.58
N ARG A 52 21.33 -1.48 5.87
CA ARG A 52 21.17 -2.84 6.42
C ARG A 52 19.69 -3.25 6.44
N ALA A 53 19.45 -4.56 6.40
CA ALA A 53 18.16 -5.24 6.22
C ALA A 53 17.05 -4.94 7.26
N SER A 54 17.23 -4.00 8.18
CA SER A 54 16.20 -3.50 9.11
C SER A 54 15.21 -2.53 8.43
N ASP A 55 15.62 -1.91 7.32
CA ASP A 55 15.00 -0.71 6.81
C ASP A 55 14.21 -1.00 5.54
N ARG A 56 12.92 -1.31 5.71
CA ARG A 56 11.81 -1.08 4.76
C ARG A 56 12.20 -1.20 3.26
N GLN A 57 11.90 -2.33 2.63
CA GLN A 57 12.19 -2.57 1.21
C GLN A 57 11.22 -1.84 0.29
N PHE A 58 11.72 -1.06 -0.68
CA PHE A 58 10.91 -0.37 -1.68
C PHE A 58 10.97 -1.10 -3.03
N ARG A 59 9.83 -1.27 -3.68
CA ARG A 59 9.71 -1.91 -5.00
C ARG A 59 8.75 -1.11 -5.89
N ARG A 60 9.14 -0.82 -7.13
CA ARG A 60 8.21 -0.35 -8.17
C ARG A 60 7.67 -1.55 -8.92
N LEU A 61 6.35 -1.62 -9.07
CA LEU A 61 5.68 -2.66 -9.85
C LEU A 61 5.64 -2.27 -11.33
N PRO A 62 5.54 -3.26 -12.25
CA PRO A 62 5.44 -2.99 -13.69
C PRO A 62 4.25 -2.10 -14.08
N ASN A 63 3.19 -2.08 -13.27
CA ASN A 63 2.01 -1.24 -13.45
C ASN A 63 2.21 0.21 -12.96
N GLY A 64 3.40 0.56 -12.47
CA GLY A 64 3.74 1.90 -11.96
C GLY A 64 3.46 2.10 -10.47
N ASP A 65 2.84 1.13 -9.79
CA ASP A 65 2.57 1.22 -8.36
C ASP A 65 3.86 1.09 -7.53
N ARG A 66 3.90 1.71 -6.35
CA ARG A 66 5.01 1.57 -5.39
C ARG A 66 4.59 0.64 -4.26
N GLU A 67 5.29 -0.46 -4.10
CA GLU A 67 5.15 -1.34 -2.94
C GLU A 67 6.28 -1.11 -1.94
N ILE A 68 5.93 -1.19 -0.66
CA ILE A 68 6.86 -1.04 0.44
C ILE A 68 6.66 -2.22 1.39
N ARG A 69 7.71 -2.98 1.68
CA ARG A 69 7.67 -4.13 2.60
C ARG A 69 8.40 -3.77 3.88
N LEU A 70 7.70 -3.85 5.00
CA LEU A 70 8.26 -3.60 6.32
C LEU A 70 8.81 -4.92 6.90
N PRO A 71 9.85 -4.85 7.76
CA PRO A 71 10.44 -6.04 8.38
C PRO A 71 9.46 -6.81 9.27
N ASN A 72 8.38 -6.16 9.74
CA ASN A 72 7.32 -6.79 10.53
C ASN A 72 6.28 -7.56 9.69
N GLY A 73 6.57 -7.82 8.41
CA GLY A 73 5.68 -8.52 7.47
C GLY A 73 4.55 -7.67 6.90
N GLN A 74 4.42 -6.40 7.31
CA GLN A 74 3.44 -5.50 6.72
C GLN A 74 3.87 -5.06 5.32
N ARG A 75 2.90 -4.87 4.44
CA ARG A 75 3.13 -4.38 3.08
C ARG A 75 2.26 -3.16 2.84
N GLU A 76 2.82 -2.16 2.17
CA GLU A 76 2.09 -0.98 1.72
C GLU A 76 2.16 -0.91 0.19
N ILE A 77 1.06 -0.53 -0.45
CA ILE A 77 0.98 -0.34 -1.90
C ILE A 77 0.41 1.04 -2.16
N HIS A 78 1.15 1.88 -2.86
CA HIS A 78 0.71 3.20 -3.31
C HIS A 78 0.51 3.14 -4.81
N SER A 79 -0.74 3.22 -5.24
CA SER A 79 -1.08 3.22 -6.65
C SER A 79 -0.92 4.62 -7.27
N ALA A 80 -0.58 4.66 -8.56
CA ALA A 80 -0.53 5.91 -9.32
C ALA A 80 -1.90 6.63 -9.36
N SER A 81 -3.00 5.89 -9.21
CA SER A 81 -4.37 6.40 -9.09
C SER A 81 -4.67 7.14 -7.77
N GLY A 82 -3.72 7.18 -6.83
CA GLY A 82 -3.89 7.81 -5.52
C GLY A 82 -4.42 6.88 -4.42
N VAL A 83 -4.78 5.64 -4.76
CA VAL A 83 -5.18 4.60 -3.80
C VAL A 83 -3.98 4.15 -2.96
N LYS A 84 -4.15 4.07 -1.65
CA LYS A 84 -3.13 3.55 -0.72
C LYS A 84 -3.67 2.34 0.02
N CYS A 85 -2.93 1.24 -0.02
CA CYS A 85 -3.30 -0.02 0.63
C CYS A 85 -2.22 -0.43 1.63
N ARG A 86 -2.63 -0.91 2.80
CA ARG A 86 -1.76 -1.53 3.81
C ARG A 86 -2.28 -2.93 4.10
N ILE A 87 -1.43 -3.92 3.91
CA ILE A 87 -1.69 -5.34 4.15
C ILE A 87 -0.89 -5.73 5.39
N TYR A 88 -1.58 -6.31 6.36
CA TYR A 88 -1.01 -6.81 7.60
C TYR A 88 -0.68 -8.31 7.48
N PRO A 89 0.23 -8.84 8.31
CA PRO A 89 0.61 -10.26 8.27
C PRO A 89 -0.55 -11.23 8.52
N ASP A 90 -1.55 -10.79 9.29
CA ASP A 90 -2.78 -11.55 9.54
C ASP A 90 -3.70 -11.64 8.31
N GLY A 91 -3.40 -10.91 7.23
CA GLY A 91 -4.23 -10.80 6.03
C GLY A 91 -5.23 -9.63 6.08
N THR A 92 -5.31 -8.91 7.19
CA THR A 92 -6.12 -7.68 7.26
C THR A 92 -5.58 -6.67 6.25
N THR A 93 -6.47 -6.04 5.50
CA THR A 93 -6.13 -5.06 4.47
C THR A 93 -6.88 -3.76 4.73
N LYS A 94 -6.16 -2.64 4.80
CA LYS A 94 -6.71 -1.29 4.89
C LYS A 94 -6.45 -0.55 3.60
N THR A 95 -7.51 -0.06 2.95
CA THR A 95 -7.42 0.73 1.73
C THR A 95 -7.95 2.13 1.98
N VAL A 96 -7.18 3.14 1.58
CA VAL A 96 -7.57 4.55 1.55
C VAL A 96 -7.71 4.94 0.09
N PHE A 97 -8.90 5.41 -0.26
CA PHE A 97 -9.22 5.87 -1.61
C PHE A 97 -8.98 7.39 -1.72
N PRO A 98 -8.76 7.91 -2.94
CA PRO A 98 -8.53 9.33 -3.17
C PRO A 98 -9.75 10.21 -2.83
N ASP A 99 -10.96 9.65 -2.81
CA ASP A 99 -12.20 10.29 -2.34
C ASP A 99 -12.27 10.42 -0.80
N GLY A 100 -11.25 9.94 -0.08
CA GLY A 100 -11.16 9.92 1.38
C GLY A 100 -11.86 8.72 2.03
N ARG A 101 -12.51 7.86 1.25
CA ARG A 101 -13.16 6.65 1.76
C ARG A 101 -12.12 5.68 2.31
N HIS A 102 -12.46 5.03 3.42
CA HIS A 102 -11.61 4.03 4.06
C HIS A 102 -12.29 2.66 4.05
N GLU A 103 -11.58 1.66 3.57
CA GLU A 103 -12.02 0.27 3.60
C GLU A 103 -11.09 -0.57 4.47
N THR A 104 -11.64 -1.41 5.34
CA THR A 104 -10.89 -2.43 6.09
C THR A 104 -11.51 -3.80 5.86
N ARG A 105 -10.77 -4.68 5.20
CA ARG A 105 -11.08 -6.11 5.06
C ARG A 105 -10.28 -6.86 6.12
N TYR A 106 -10.95 -7.48 7.07
CA TYR A 106 -10.30 -8.27 8.11
C TYR A 106 -10.02 -9.69 7.60
N ALA A 107 -9.02 -10.34 8.18
CA ALA A 107 -8.73 -11.76 7.95
C ALA A 107 -9.96 -12.67 8.13
N SER A 108 -10.86 -12.31 9.06
CA SER A 108 -12.12 -13.03 9.31
C SER A 108 -13.18 -12.88 8.21
N GLY A 109 -12.92 -12.15 7.13
CA GLY A 109 -13.89 -11.83 6.08
C GLY A 109 -14.83 -10.67 6.42
N ARG A 110 -14.77 -10.11 7.64
CA ARG A 110 -15.49 -8.87 7.98
C ARG A 110 -15.01 -7.73 7.08
N LEU A 111 -15.93 -6.95 6.56
CA LEU A 111 -15.67 -5.75 5.79
C LEU A 111 -16.26 -4.54 6.50
N ARG A 112 -15.45 -3.51 6.68
CA ARG A 112 -15.89 -2.19 7.17
C ARG A 112 -15.53 -1.12 6.14
N VAL A 113 -16.50 -0.26 5.83
CA VAL A 113 -16.30 0.89 4.95
C VAL A 113 -16.72 2.15 5.70
N LYS A 114 -15.87 3.17 5.67
CA LYS A 114 -16.15 4.51 6.21
C LYS A 114 -16.05 5.54 5.11
N ASP A 115 -16.85 6.60 5.19
CA ASP A 115 -16.70 7.78 4.34
C ASP A 115 -15.44 8.59 4.71
N SER A 116 -15.23 9.69 4.00
CA SER A 116 -14.13 10.65 4.24
C SER A 116 -14.23 11.39 5.56
N LEU A 117 -15.43 11.49 6.14
CA LEU A 117 -15.67 12.10 7.46
C LEU A 117 -15.47 11.08 8.60
N GLY A 118 -15.29 9.80 8.28
CA GLY A 118 -15.07 8.72 9.23
C GLY A 118 -16.35 8.01 9.70
N ASN A 119 -17.52 8.36 9.15
CA ASN A 119 -18.78 7.70 9.45
C ASN A 119 -18.80 6.29 8.85
N LEU A 120 -19.35 5.33 9.59
CA LEU A 120 -19.43 3.95 9.16
C LEU A 120 -20.56 3.77 8.13
N LEU A 121 -20.21 3.54 6.87
CA LEU A 121 -21.15 3.28 5.78
C LEU A 121 -21.57 1.81 5.72
N LEU A 122 -20.64 0.90 6.02
CA LEU A 122 -20.85 -0.55 5.95
C LEU A 122 -20.08 -1.26 7.04
N ASP A 123 -20.72 -2.26 7.64
CA ASP A 123 -20.07 -3.27 8.46
C ASP A 123 -20.79 -4.60 8.26
N THR A 124 -20.11 -5.62 7.74
CA THR A 124 -20.75 -6.91 7.44
C THR A 124 -21.11 -7.72 8.69
N ARG A 125 -20.66 -7.31 9.89
CA ARG A 125 -21.10 -7.92 11.15
C ARG A 125 -22.30 -7.22 11.78
N LEU A 126 -22.70 -6.05 11.27
CA LEU A 126 -23.92 -5.42 11.73
C LEU A 126 -25.08 -5.94 10.86
N PRO A 127 -26.21 -6.34 11.47
CA PRO A 127 -27.40 -6.63 10.70
C PRO A 127 -27.79 -5.38 9.89
N MET A 128 -28.25 -5.58 8.66
CA MET A 128 -28.58 -4.52 7.69
C MET A 128 -29.56 -3.45 8.22
N THR A 129 -30.18 -3.68 9.38
CA THR A 129 -31.14 -2.81 10.08
C THR A 129 -30.53 -1.58 10.76
N SER A 130 -29.20 -1.44 10.84
CA SER A 130 -28.57 -0.25 11.45
C SER A 130 -28.05 0.79 10.46
N ARG A 131 -28.38 0.68 9.17
CA ARG A 131 -28.09 1.74 8.20
C ARG A 131 -29.13 2.85 8.38
N PRO A 132 -28.75 4.09 8.75
CA PRO A 132 -29.58 5.22 8.38
C PRO A 132 -29.49 5.28 6.85
N PHE A 133 -30.50 4.73 6.17
CA PHE A 133 -30.68 5.08 4.77
C PHE A 133 -30.74 6.61 4.74
N PRO A 134 -29.89 7.31 3.98
CA PRO A 134 -30.28 8.64 3.56
C PRO A 134 -31.59 8.39 2.79
N ASP A 135 -32.67 9.01 3.24
CA ASP A 135 -33.95 8.93 2.55
C ASP A 135 -33.70 9.09 1.04
N PRO A 136 -34.30 8.24 0.19
CA PRO A 136 -34.21 8.47 -1.24
C PRO A 136 -34.66 9.91 -1.51
N PRO A 137 -33.98 10.65 -2.41
CA PRO A 137 -34.42 11.99 -2.76
C PRO A 137 -35.89 11.91 -3.15
N CYS A 138 -36.72 12.66 -2.42
CA CYS A 138 -38.17 12.71 -2.59
C CYS A 138 -38.51 12.81 -4.08
N ASN A 139 -39.01 11.74 -4.68
CA ASN A 139 -39.91 11.69 -5.85
C ASN A 139 -40.04 10.27 -6.43
N LEU A 140 -40.61 9.34 -5.66
CA LEU A 140 -41.29 8.17 -6.22
C LEU A 140 -42.56 7.93 -5.40
N PRO A 141 -43.74 7.84 -6.04
CA PRO A 141 -44.99 7.66 -5.31
C PRO A 141 -45.00 6.30 -4.61
N ARG A 142 -45.33 6.34 -3.33
CA ARG A 142 -45.51 5.17 -2.45
C ARG A 142 -46.54 4.23 -3.08
N ALA A 143 -46.09 3.13 -3.66
CA ALA A 143 -46.98 2.06 -4.09
C ALA A 143 -47.63 1.45 -2.84
N ALA A 144 -48.94 1.63 -2.72
CA ALA A 144 -49.75 0.99 -1.71
C ALA A 144 -49.87 -0.49 -2.07
N SER A 145 -49.12 -1.35 -1.39
CA SER A 145 -49.36 -2.79 -1.41
C SER A 145 -50.24 -3.16 -0.23
N LEU A 146 -51.54 -3.18 -0.52
CA LEU A 146 -52.58 -3.85 0.24
C LEU A 146 -52.30 -5.35 0.27
N PHE A 147 -52.15 -5.98 1.43
CA PHE A 147 -52.56 -7.37 1.64
C PHE A 147 -52.99 -7.56 3.11
N THR A 148 -54.20 -8.06 3.25
CA THR A 148 -55.02 -8.24 4.46
C THR A 148 -54.60 -9.46 5.30
N PRO A 149 -55.02 -9.54 6.59
CA PRO A 149 -54.55 -10.55 7.55
C PRO A 149 -55.22 -11.93 7.41
N GLU A 150 -54.53 -12.93 7.96
CA GLU A 150 -54.86 -14.35 8.04
C GLU A 150 -56.27 -14.68 8.56
N HIS A 151 -56.85 -15.75 8.01
CA HIS A 151 -57.86 -16.59 8.66
C HIS A 151 -57.36 -18.03 8.60
N VAL A 152 -57.22 -18.66 9.76
CA VAL A 152 -57.04 -20.12 9.91
C VAL A 152 -58.28 -20.66 10.62
N PRO A 153 -58.85 -21.80 10.19
CA PRO A 153 -59.99 -22.43 10.85
C PRO A 153 -59.64 -23.07 12.20
#